data_AF-A0A5C5WV15-F1
#
_entry.id   AF-A0A5C5WV15-F1
#
_cell.length_a   1.000
_cell.length_b   1.000
_cell.length_c   1.000
_cell.angle_alpha   90.00
_cell.angle_beta   90.00
_cell.angle_gamma   90.00
#
_symmetry.space_group_name_H-M   'P 1'
#
loop_
_entity.id
_entity.type
_entity.pdbx_description
1 polymer ?
#
loop_
_entity_poly.entity_id
_entity_poly.type
_entity_poly.pdbx_seq_one_letter_code
_entity_poly.pdbx_strand_id
1 'polypeptide(L)'
;MNNLCRALIFTAAFFSSASAIAEKPGKQLKRQQKSNVAKSLLALLEPVGLDDTQTEKITAMGEELDAQTKTLKEDASLTSELLKKRRAAMKSMKDSELKGKERMAAVNEAAGLTEDQAKAFNQSMAKERQFRTSAIALLSDEQKTKLPEQLTKFLNKPGKGKGKQKKNKTASE
;
A
#
# COMPACT_ATOMS: atom_id res chain seq x y z
N MET A 1 -32.62 -68.52 -16.68
CA MET A 1 -33.80 -67.66 -16.89
C MET A 1 -33.52 -66.36 -16.17
N ASN A 2 -32.68 -65.51 -16.75
CA ASN A 2 -32.96 -64.51 -17.79
C ASN A 2 -33.81 -63.37 -17.24
N ASN A 3 -33.16 -62.22 -17.06
CA ASN A 3 -33.62 -60.84 -17.26
C ASN A 3 -32.35 -59.97 -17.05
N LEU A 4 -31.43 -59.87 -18.01
CA LEU A 4 -31.52 -59.15 -19.29
C LEU A 4 -31.70 -57.63 -19.11
N CYS A 5 -30.59 -56.92 -19.32
CA CYS A 5 -30.44 -55.62 -19.99
C CYS A 5 -31.41 -54.48 -19.66
N ARG A 6 -30.84 -53.38 -19.14
CA ARG A 6 -30.85 -52.09 -19.87
C ARG A 6 -29.73 -51.18 -19.39
N ALA A 7 -28.68 -51.12 -20.21
CA ALA A 7 -27.76 -50.01 -20.24
C ALA A 7 -28.49 -48.74 -20.69
N LEU A 8 -28.24 -47.62 -20.02
CA LEU A 8 -28.36 -46.31 -20.64
C LEU A 8 -27.21 -45.44 -20.13
N ILE A 9 -26.14 -45.50 -20.91
CA ILE A 9 -24.99 -44.60 -20.89
C ILE A 9 -25.53 -43.23 -21.28
N PHE A 10 -25.48 -42.26 -20.38
CA PHE A 10 -25.65 -40.84 -20.72
C PHE A 10 -24.28 -40.17 -20.66
N THR A 11 -23.50 -40.34 -21.73
CA THR A 11 -22.29 -39.57 -22.02
C THR A 11 -22.72 -38.13 -22.33
N ALA A 12 -22.76 -37.28 -21.32
CA ALA A 12 -22.85 -35.83 -21.53
C ALA A 12 -21.47 -35.33 -21.97
N ALA A 13 -21.37 -35.02 -23.26
CA ALA A 13 -20.20 -34.45 -23.90
C ALA A 13 -19.73 -33.19 -23.15
N PHE A 14 -18.51 -33.26 -22.62
CA PHE A 14 -17.77 -32.09 -22.17
C PHE A 14 -17.42 -31.28 -23.43
N PHE A 15 -18.26 -30.32 -23.80
CA PHE A 15 -17.95 -29.38 -24.88
C PHE A 15 -16.86 -28.44 -24.36
N SER A 16 -15.61 -28.86 -24.54
CA SER A 16 -14.44 -28.05 -24.28
C SER A 16 -14.40 -26.95 -25.32
N SER A 17 -14.90 -25.77 -24.99
CA SER A 17 -14.67 -24.55 -25.77
C SER A 17 -13.18 -24.25 -25.74
N ALA A 18 -12.46 -24.77 -26.73
CA ALA A 18 -11.14 -24.29 -27.09
C ALA A 18 -11.27 -22.84 -27.54
N SER A 19 -11.07 -21.89 -26.63
CA SER A 19 -10.73 -20.53 -27.01
C SER A 19 -9.35 -20.58 -27.66
N ALA A 20 -9.34 -20.63 -28.99
CA ALA A 20 -8.20 -20.27 -29.80
C ALA A 20 -7.86 -18.80 -29.51
N ILE A 21 -7.08 -18.57 -28.45
CA ILE A 21 -6.36 -17.32 -28.28
C ILE A 21 -5.20 -17.41 -29.27
N ALA A 22 -5.34 -16.67 -30.37
CA ALA A 22 -4.23 -16.34 -31.23
C ALA A 22 -3.12 -15.71 -30.39
N GLU A 23 -2.07 -16.47 -30.09
CA GLU A 23 -0.85 -15.96 -29.49
C GLU A 23 -0.19 -15.01 -30.49
N LYS A 24 -0.42 -13.71 -30.28
CA LYS A 24 0.52 -12.70 -30.75
C LYS A 24 1.81 -12.87 -29.95
N PRO A 25 2.99 -13.02 -30.57
CA PRO A 25 4.26 -13.05 -29.85
C PRO A 25 4.56 -11.64 -29.35
N GLY A 26 4.16 -11.36 -28.11
CA GLY A 26 4.17 -10.00 -27.58
C GLY A 26 4.46 -9.97 -26.08
N LYS A 27 5.75 -9.88 -25.75
CA LYS A 27 6.32 -9.54 -24.45
C LYS A 27 6.07 -10.58 -23.34
N GLN A 28 7.08 -11.43 -23.14
CA GLN A 28 7.36 -12.03 -21.84
C GLN A 28 7.22 -10.93 -20.76
N LEU A 29 6.24 -11.10 -19.88
CA LEU A 29 6.09 -10.32 -18.66
C LEU A 29 7.42 -10.42 -17.89
N LYS A 30 8.22 -9.36 -17.96
CA LYS A 30 9.40 -9.18 -17.12
C LYS A 30 8.93 -9.38 -15.67
N ARG A 31 9.38 -10.49 -15.10
CA ARG A 31 9.45 -10.82 -13.68
C ARG A 31 9.31 -9.55 -12.85
N GLN A 32 8.18 -9.38 -12.14
CA GLN A 32 7.87 -8.21 -11.33
C GLN A 32 9.07 -7.87 -10.45
N GLN A 33 9.87 -6.91 -10.88
CA GLN A 33 10.92 -6.33 -10.07
C GLN A 33 10.18 -5.73 -8.88
N LYS A 34 10.44 -6.24 -7.67
CA LYS A 34 9.90 -5.65 -6.45
C LYS A 34 10.24 -4.16 -6.51
N SER A 35 9.22 -3.34 -6.75
CA SER A 35 9.35 -1.89 -6.73
C SER A 35 9.71 -1.53 -5.30
N ASN A 36 10.95 -1.09 -5.09
CA ASN A 36 11.36 -0.54 -3.81
C ASN A 36 10.67 0.81 -3.60
N VAL A 37 10.50 1.22 -2.34
CA VAL A 37 9.78 2.45 -2.02
C VAL A 37 10.45 3.68 -2.68
N ALA A 38 11.78 3.67 -2.82
CA ALA A 38 12.54 4.69 -3.56
C ALA A 38 12.06 4.84 -5.01
N LYS A 39 12.05 3.77 -5.82
CA LYS A 39 11.64 3.84 -7.24
C LYS A 39 10.22 4.34 -7.40
N SER A 40 9.32 3.93 -6.50
CA SER A 40 7.94 4.40 -6.54
C SER A 40 7.82 5.91 -6.30
N LEU A 41 8.66 6.47 -5.41
CA LEU A 41 8.68 7.89 -5.14
C LEU A 41 9.41 8.68 -6.23
N LEU A 42 10.54 8.17 -6.73
CA LEU A 42 11.28 8.79 -7.83
C LEU A 42 10.43 8.89 -9.09
N ALA A 43 9.65 7.85 -9.43
CA ALA A 43 8.70 7.92 -10.55
C ALA A 43 7.63 9.01 -10.36
N LEU A 44 7.23 9.31 -9.11
CA LEU A 44 6.31 10.42 -8.82
C LEU A 44 7.00 11.78 -8.88
N LEU A 45 8.31 11.84 -8.70
CA LEU A 45 9.12 13.06 -8.70
C LEU A 45 9.79 13.33 -10.05
N GLU A 46 9.65 12.45 -11.05
CA GLU A 46 10.12 12.67 -12.42
C GLU A 46 9.76 14.06 -12.99
N PRO A 47 8.50 14.57 -12.90
CA PRO A 47 8.16 15.89 -13.43
C PRO A 47 8.76 17.06 -12.63
N VAL A 48 9.33 16.80 -11.45
CA VAL A 48 9.95 17.82 -10.60
C VAL A 48 11.33 18.23 -11.14
N GLY A 49 12.01 17.32 -11.86
CA GLY A 49 13.37 17.52 -12.35
C GLY A 49 14.36 17.50 -11.19
N LEU A 50 14.57 16.32 -10.61
CA LEU A 50 15.57 16.11 -9.56
C LEU A 50 16.97 16.15 -10.14
N ASP A 51 17.92 16.72 -9.40
CA ASP A 51 19.34 16.56 -9.70
C ASP A 51 19.87 15.18 -9.23
N ASP A 52 21.09 14.86 -9.65
CA ASP A 52 21.73 13.58 -9.33
C ASP A 52 21.92 13.41 -7.81
N THR A 53 22.28 14.48 -7.09
CA THR A 53 22.49 14.46 -5.64
C THR A 53 21.19 14.19 -4.87
N GLN A 54 20.08 14.79 -5.30
CA GLN A 54 18.75 14.56 -4.74
C GLN A 54 18.30 13.11 -5.02
N THR A 55 18.53 12.63 -6.24
CA THR A 55 18.18 11.27 -6.66
C THR A 55 18.94 10.22 -5.85
N GLU A 56 20.25 10.40 -5.66
CA GLU A 56 21.08 9.52 -4.83
C GLU A 56 20.61 9.51 -3.38
N LYS A 57 20.36 10.68 -2.78
CA LYS A 57 19.87 10.78 -1.38
C LYS A 57 18.51 10.09 -1.20
N ILE A 58 17.57 10.29 -2.13
CA ILE A 58 16.25 9.65 -2.08
C ILE A 58 16.37 8.13 -2.24
N THR A 59 17.28 7.67 -3.10
CA THR A 59 17.55 6.24 -3.29
C THR A 59 18.10 5.61 -2.01
N ALA A 60 19.14 6.19 -1.42
CA ALA A 60 19.75 5.70 -0.18
C ALA A 60 18.75 5.66 0.98
N MET A 61 17.97 6.72 1.18
CA MET A 61 16.91 6.75 2.20
C MET A 61 15.85 5.66 1.99
N GLY A 62 15.51 5.34 0.74
CA GLY A 62 14.53 4.31 0.44
C GLY A 62 15.07 2.89 0.61
N GLU A 63 16.37 2.66 0.35
CA GLU A 63 17.02 1.38 0.66
C GLU A 63 17.10 1.13 2.17
N GLU A 64 17.43 2.16 2.95
CA GLU A 64 17.42 2.09 4.41
C GLU A 64 16.00 1.80 4.93
N LEU A 65 14.98 2.48 4.40
CA LEU A 65 13.59 2.23 4.75
C LEU A 65 13.17 0.80 4.41
N ASP A 66 13.53 0.29 3.23
CA ASP A 66 13.19 -1.07 2.83
C ASP A 66 13.81 -2.11 3.78
N ALA A 67 15.07 -1.92 4.18
CA ALA A 67 15.70 -2.76 5.19
C ALA A 67 14.97 -2.69 6.53
N GLN A 68 14.70 -1.49 7.04
CA GLN A 68 14.02 -1.29 8.32
C GLN A 68 12.59 -1.85 8.33
N THR A 69 11.84 -1.68 7.24
CA THR A 69 10.47 -2.19 7.14
C THR A 69 10.42 -3.69 6.94
N LYS A 70 11.45 -4.28 6.30
CA LYS A 70 11.60 -5.73 6.22
C LYS A 70 11.81 -6.33 7.61
N THR A 71 12.77 -5.81 8.38
CA THR A 71 13.02 -6.26 9.76
C THR A 71 11.77 -6.13 10.63
N LEU A 72 11.08 -4.98 10.60
CA LEU A 72 9.83 -4.79 11.36
C LEU A 72 8.75 -5.83 11.02
N LYS A 73 8.65 -6.21 9.74
CA LYS A 73 7.67 -7.21 9.30
C LYS A 73 8.08 -8.62 9.73
N GLU A 74 9.37 -8.94 9.66
CA GLU A 74 9.91 -10.24 10.08
C GLU A 74 9.76 -10.43 11.59
N ASP A 75 10.17 -9.45 12.39
CA ASP A 75 10.09 -9.49 13.86
C ASP A 75 8.65 -9.66 14.36
N ALA A 76 7.69 -8.99 13.70
CA ALA A 76 6.28 -9.09 14.05
C ALA A 76 5.55 -10.27 13.37
N SER A 77 6.27 -11.11 12.62
CA SER A 77 5.67 -12.19 11.82
C SER A 77 4.53 -11.71 10.90
N LEU A 78 4.68 -10.50 10.35
CA LEU A 78 3.69 -9.85 9.49
C LEU A 78 3.80 -10.40 8.06
N THR A 79 3.12 -11.52 7.82
CA THR A 79 3.17 -12.24 6.55
C THR A 79 2.46 -11.49 5.41
N SER A 80 2.83 -11.82 4.16
CA SER A 80 2.15 -11.30 2.97
C SER A 80 0.66 -11.66 2.95
N GLU A 81 0.30 -12.85 3.44
CA GLU A 81 -1.10 -13.30 3.54
C GLU A 81 -1.91 -12.43 4.50
N LEU A 82 -1.38 -12.11 5.68
CA LEU A 82 -2.03 -11.17 6.61
C LEU A 82 -2.21 -9.78 5.99
N LEU A 83 -1.18 -9.28 5.28
CA LEU A 83 -1.27 -7.99 4.58
C LEU A 83 -2.32 -7.99 3.45
N LYS A 84 -2.46 -9.11 2.73
CA LYS A 84 -3.52 -9.28 1.71
C LYS A 84 -4.90 -9.28 2.36
N LYS A 85 -5.09 -10.05 3.44
CA LYS A 85 -6.35 -10.08 4.22
C LYS A 85 -6.71 -8.69 4.73
N ARG A 86 -5.73 -7.97 5.28
CA ARG A 86 -5.91 -6.57 5.72
C ARG A 86 -6.31 -5.64 4.59
N ARG A 87 -5.71 -5.79 3.41
CA ARG A 87 -6.12 -5.01 2.22
C ARG A 87 -7.54 -5.34 1.77
N ALA A 88 -7.95 -6.61 1.83
CA ALA A 88 -9.30 -7.03 1.51
C ALA A 88 -10.31 -6.46 2.54
N ALA A 89 -10.02 -6.57 3.84
CA ALA A 89 -10.83 -6.00 4.91
C ALA A 89 -10.96 -4.47 4.80
N MET A 90 -9.88 -3.77 4.44
CA MET A 90 -9.95 -2.33 4.18
C MET A 90 -10.90 -2.00 3.02
N LYS A 91 -10.92 -2.82 1.96
CA LYS A 91 -11.81 -2.61 0.81
C LYS A 91 -13.27 -2.90 1.16
N SER A 92 -13.55 -3.99 1.90
CA SER A 92 -14.91 -4.32 2.31
C SER A 92 -15.50 -3.30 3.29
N MET A 93 -14.66 -2.65 4.08
CA MET A 93 -15.06 -1.60 5.04
C MET A 93 -14.96 -0.18 4.47
N LYS A 94 -14.81 -0.02 3.15
CA LYS A 94 -14.71 1.32 2.53
C LYS A 94 -15.98 2.15 2.76
N ASP A 95 -17.14 1.50 2.67
CA ASP A 95 -18.46 2.12 2.77
C ASP A 95 -19.10 1.93 4.17
N SER A 96 -18.34 1.41 5.14
CA SER A 96 -18.81 1.31 6.53
C SER A 96 -18.96 2.69 7.15
N GLU A 97 -19.91 2.85 8.07
CA GLU A 97 -20.07 4.08 8.85
C GLU A 97 -18.90 4.35 9.82
N LEU A 98 -18.08 3.32 10.11
CA LEU A 98 -16.91 3.42 10.97
C LEU A 98 -15.88 4.41 10.42
N LYS A 99 -15.34 5.25 11.30
CA LYS A 99 -14.39 6.31 10.92
C LYS A 99 -13.07 6.18 11.66
N GLY A 100 -12.01 6.67 11.02
CA GLY A 100 -10.70 6.87 11.65
C GLY A 100 -10.16 5.61 12.32
N LYS A 101 -9.94 5.70 13.64
CA LYS A 101 -9.34 4.62 14.45
C LYS A 101 -10.25 3.40 14.57
N GLU A 102 -11.56 3.58 14.72
CA GLU A 102 -12.52 2.49 14.87
C GLU A 102 -12.54 1.60 13.63
N ARG A 103 -12.59 2.22 12.44
CA ARG A 103 -12.49 1.47 11.19
C ARG A 103 -11.18 0.72 11.07
N MET A 104 -10.06 1.31 11.50
CA MET A 104 -8.75 0.63 11.41
C MET A 104 -8.64 -0.53 12.39
N ALA A 105 -9.24 -0.43 13.58
CA ALA A 105 -9.34 -1.53 14.53
C ALA A 105 -10.15 -2.69 13.93
N ALA A 106 -11.36 -2.39 13.40
CA ALA A 106 -12.19 -3.38 12.73
C ALA A 106 -11.50 -4.04 11.53
N VAL A 107 -10.74 -3.28 10.73
CA VAL A 107 -9.95 -3.81 9.61
C VAL A 107 -8.86 -4.77 10.10
N ASN A 108 -8.18 -4.44 11.19
CA ASN A 108 -7.12 -5.29 11.74
C ASN A 108 -7.70 -6.58 12.33
N GLU A 109 -8.81 -6.47 13.06
CA GLU A 109 -9.55 -7.61 13.62
C GLU A 109 -10.07 -8.54 12.51
N ALA A 110 -10.75 -7.99 11.50
CA ALA A 110 -11.25 -8.76 10.35
C ALA A 110 -10.13 -9.44 9.54
N ALA A 111 -8.92 -8.89 9.60
CA ALA A 111 -7.74 -9.46 8.96
C ALA A 111 -6.99 -10.47 9.85
N GLY A 112 -7.39 -10.63 11.11
CA GLY A 112 -6.76 -11.51 12.08
C GLY A 112 -5.38 -11.03 12.54
N LEU A 113 -5.13 -9.72 12.53
CA LEU A 113 -3.88 -9.16 13.05
C LEU A 113 -3.92 -9.11 14.57
N THR A 114 -2.83 -9.54 15.21
CA THR A 114 -2.59 -9.27 16.63
C THR A 114 -2.28 -7.79 16.88
N GLU A 115 -2.32 -7.34 18.13
CA GLU A 115 -1.94 -5.97 18.49
C GLU A 115 -0.51 -5.63 18.08
N ASP A 116 0.44 -6.54 18.31
CA ASP A 116 1.84 -6.36 17.94
C ASP A 116 2.04 -6.28 16.42
N GLN A 117 1.32 -7.13 15.66
CA GLN A 117 1.32 -7.07 14.20
C GLN A 117 0.72 -5.76 13.67
N ALA A 118 -0.37 -5.30 14.28
CA ALA A 118 -0.99 -4.02 13.94
C ALA A 118 -0.06 -2.85 14.26
N LYS A 119 0.65 -2.91 15.39
CA LYS A 119 1.64 -1.90 15.81
C LYS A 119 2.83 -1.87 14.84
N ALA A 120 3.40 -3.01 14.49
CA ALA A 120 4.49 -3.11 13.52
C ALA A 120 4.08 -2.60 12.13
N PHE A 121 2.86 -2.94 11.68
CA PHE A 121 2.29 -2.39 10.45
C PHE A 121 2.20 -0.85 10.51
N ASN A 122 1.65 -0.30 11.60
CA ASN A 122 1.53 1.14 11.76
C ASN A 122 2.90 1.84 11.82
N GLN A 123 3.89 1.22 12.47
CA GLN A 123 5.27 1.71 12.48
C GLN A 123 5.89 1.72 11.08
N SER A 124 5.70 0.66 10.29
CA SER A 124 6.14 0.61 8.88
C SER A 124 5.52 1.77 8.08
N MET A 125 4.22 2.01 8.23
CA MET A 125 3.53 3.12 7.56
C MET A 125 4.03 4.50 8.02
N ALA A 126 4.35 4.65 9.31
CA ALA A 126 4.90 5.88 9.86
C ALA A 126 6.30 6.18 9.29
N LYS A 127 7.15 5.16 9.16
CA LYS A 127 8.47 5.28 8.53
C LYS A 127 8.37 5.63 7.04
N GLU A 128 7.45 5.00 6.31
CA GLU A 128 7.16 5.39 4.91
C GLU A 128 6.70 6.85 4.80
N ARG A 129 5.88 7.32 5.75
CA ARG A 129 5.45 8.72 5.82
C ARG A 129 6.63 9.66 6.07
N GLN A 130 7.51 9.30 7.00
CA GLN A 130 8.72 10.07 7.31
C GLN A 130 9.63 10.15 6.09
N PHE A 131 9.92 9.01 5.43
CA PHE A 131 10.69 8.97 4.20
C PHE A 131 10.16 9.93 3.13
N ARG A 132 8.85 9.89 2.82
CA ARG A 132 8.25 10.81 1.84
C ARG A 132 8.38 12.28 2.26
N THR A 133 8.25 12.56 3.55
CA THR A 133 8.39 13.93 4.08
C THR A 133 9.84 14.41 3.94
N SER A 134 10.82 13.57 4.31
CA SER A 134 12.24 13.87 4.20
C SER A 134 12.68 14.05 2.73
N ALA A 135 12.19 13.20 1.83
CA ALA A 135 12.45 13.32 0.40
C ALA A 135 11.90 14.64 -0.19
N ILE A 136 10.70 15.06 0.20
CA ILE A 136 10.13 16.34 -0.23
C ILE A 136 10.91 17.54 0.38
N ALA A 137 11.44 17.39 1.59
CA ALA A 137 12.24 18.43 2.24
C ALA A 137 13.57 18.70 1.51
N LEU A 138 14.07 17.75 0.70
CA LEU A 138 15.25 17.94 -0.15
C LEU A 138 14.97 18.80 -1.39
N LEU A 139 13.70 19.04 -1.72
CA LEU A 139 13.31 19.80 -2.91
C LEU A 139 13.45 21.31 -2.67
N SER A 140 13.87 22.03 -3.70
CA SER A 140 13.79 23.49 -3.73
C SER A 140 12.34 23.98 -3.73
N ASP A 141 12.12 25.25 -3.40
CA ASP A 141 10.76 25.80 -3.42
C ASP A 141 10.17 25.83 -4.84
N GLU A 142 11.01 26.06 -5.86
CA GLU A 142 10.63 25.95 -7.27
C GLU A 142 10.20 24.53 -7.63
N GLN A 143 10.95 23.52 -7.17
CA GLN A 143 10.62 22.11 -7.38
C GLN A 143 9.31 21.71 -6.68
N LYS A 144 9.03 22.25 -5.49
CA LYS A 144 7.78 21.97 -4.76
C LYS A 144 6.53 22.44 -5.53
N THR A 145 6.64 23.47 -6.35
CA THR A 145 5.52 23.93 -7.20
C THR A 145 5.13 22.93 -8.28
N LYS A 146 6.06 22.04 -8.68
CA LYS A 146 5.87 21.01 -9.70
C LYS A 146 5.42 19.67 -9.10
N LEU A 147 5.19 19.59 -7.79
CA LEU A 147 4.79 18.36 -7.13
C LEU A 147 3.43 17.86 -7.64
N PRO A 148 3.30 16.55 -7.90
CA PRO A 148 2.01 15.98 -8.28
C PRO A 148 1.00 16.15 -7.15
N GLU A 149 -0.27 16.29 -7.53
CA GLU A 149 -1.39 16.55 -6.60
C GLU A 149 -1.45 15.52 -5.45
N GLN A 150 -1.04 14.28 -5.70
CA GLN A 150 -0.96 13.21 -4.71
C GLN A 150 0.00 13.53 -3.56
N LEU A 151 1.17 14.12 -3.85
CA LEU A 151 2.16 14.51 -2.85
C LEU A 151 1.75 15.85 -2.19
N THR A 152 1.19 16.77 -2.95
CA THR A 152 0.67 18.05 -2.43
C THR A 152 -0.47 17.81 -1.42
N LYS A 153 -1.42 16.91 -1.72
CA LYS A 153 -2.48 16.49 -0.78
C LYS A 153 -1.92 15.80 0.46
N PHE A 154 -0.82 15.07 0.33
CA PHE A 154 -0.17 14.40 1.45
C PHE A 154 0.45 15.40 2.44
N LEU A 155 1.11 16.46 1.93
CA LEU A 155 1.68 17.54 2.74
C LEU A 155 0.58 18.40 3.39
N ASN A 156 -0.47 18.71 2.62
CA ASN A 156 -1.54 19.59 3.04
C ASN A 156 -2.59 18.92 3.94
N LYS A 157 -2.50 17.62 4.19
CA LYS A 157 -3.30 17.00 5.25
C LYS A 157 -2.73 17.43 6.60
N PRO A 158 -3.42 18.29 7.37
CA PRO A 158 -2.95 18.62 8.71
C PRO A 158 -2.86 17.32 9.50
N GLY A 159 -1.67 17.00 9.98
CA GLY A 159 -1.54 16.06 11.09
C GLY A 159 -2.41 16.62 12.21
N LYS A 160 -3.52 15.94 12.55
CA LYS A 160 -4.25 16.20 13.78
C LYS A 160 -3.26 16.00 14.93
N GLY A 161 -2.61 17.08 15.35
CA GLY A 161 -1.47 17.03 16.26
C GLY A 161 -0.58 18.25 16.20
N LYS A 162 -1.14 19.47 16.19
CA LYS A 162 -0.43 20.67 16.67
C LYS A 162 -1.41 21.54 17.46
N GLY A 163 -0.97 21.95 18.63
CA GLY A 163 -1.78 22.37 19.77
C GLY A 163 -2.76 23.51 19.49
N LYS A 164 -3.98 23.34 19.99
CA LYS A 164 -4.76 24.46 20.49
C LYS A 164 -4.12 24.86 21.82
N GLN A 165 -3.02 25.60 21.74
CA GLN A 165 -2.42 26.24 22.89
C GLN A 165 -3.49 27.15 23.49
N LYS A 166 -3.86 26.81 24.72
CA LYS A 166 -4.65 27.59 25.66
C LYS A 166 -4.00 28.97 25.77
N LYS A 167 -4.49 29.96 25.01
CA LYS A 167 -4.17 31.36 25.24
C LYS A 167 -5.13 31.84 26.32
N ASN A 168 -4.71 31.66 27.59
CA ASN A 168 -5.14 32.59 28.62
C ASN A 168 -4.72 33.99 28.13
N LYS A 169 -5.69 34.87 27.92
CA LYS A 169 -5.46 36.30 28.05
C LYS A 169 -6.39 36.78 29.15
N THR A 170 -5.78 36.99 30.31
CA THR A 170 -6.24 37.86 31.38
C THR A 170 -6.63 39.23 30.82
N ALA A 171 -7.79 39.70 31.27
CA ALA A 171 -8.10 41.08 31.69
C ALA A 171 -9.19 40.85 32.76
N SER A 172 -9.07 41.14 34.06
CA SER A 172 -8.62 42.36 34.76
C SER A 172 -9.19 43.63 34.13
N GLU A 173 -10.47 43.89 34.35
CA GLU A 173 -10.96 44.88 35.32
C GLU A 173 -12.42 44.59 35.67
#